data_AF-A0A5J4RAZ5-F1
#
_entry.id   AF-A0A5J4RAZ5-F1
#
_cell.length_a   1.000
_cell.length_b   1.000
_cell.length_c   1.000
_cell.angle_alpha   90.00
_cell.angle_beta   90.00
_cell.angle_gamma   90.00
#
_symmetry.space_group_name_H-M   'P 1'
#
loop_
_entity.id
_entity.type
_entity.pdbx_description
1 polymer ?
#
loop_
_entity_poly.entity_id
_entity_poly.type
_entity_poly.pdbx_seq_one_letter_code
_entity_poly.pdbx_strand_id
1 'polypeptide(L)'
;MRKLTLLFIALLFSVNLLADEITFTASVPETVIVGQQFKLEYTVTTQKVKDFRVPAIKGFDILMGPNSRVFDNQQWYNGKVTRTTGIT
;
A
#
# COMPACT_ATOMS: atom_id res chain seq x y z
N MET A 1 -26.16 13.45 -34.81
CA MET A 1 -25.29 12.25 -34.68
C MET A 1 -23.92 12.60 -34.09
N ARG A 2 -23.02 13.33 -34.78
CA ARG A 2 -21.65 13.65 -34.31
C ARG A 2 -21.53 14.23 -32.88
N LYS A 3 -22.45 15.11 -32.49
CA LYS A 3 -22.44 15.74 -31.16
C LYS A 3 -22.71 14.74 -30.03
N LEU A 4 -23.59 13.76 -30.30
CA LEU A 4 -23.94 12.70 -29.35
C LEU A 4 -22.80 11.69 -29.23
N THR A 5 -22.14 11.35 -30.35
CA THR A 5 -20.97 10.46 -30.36
C THR A 5 -19.80 11.06 -29.57
N LEU A 6 -19.55 12.37 -29.70
CA LEU A 6 -18.53 13.06 -28.90
C LEU A 6 -18.85 13.07 -27.40
N LEU A 7 -20.11 13.26 -27.05
CA LEU A 7 -20.56 13.24 -25.65
C LEU A 7 -20.43 11.84 -25.04
N PHE A 8 -20.75 10.80 -25.82
CA PHE A 8 -20.60 9.41 -25.39
C PHE A 8 -19.13 9.02 -25.18
N ILE A 9 -18.25 9.47 -26.07
CA ILE A 9 -16.79 9.28 -25.92
C ILE A 9 -16.29 10.01 -24.66
N ALA A 10 -16.70 11.25 -24.43
CA ALA A 10 -16.30 12.01 -23.23
C ALA A 10 -16.75 11.33 -21.92
N LEU A 11 -17.94 10.72 -21.91
CA LEU A 11 -18.46 9.98 -20.77
C LEU A 11 -17.69 8.67 -20.50
N LEU A 12 -17.21 7.99 -21.53
CA LEU A 12 -16.38 6.80 -21.38
C LEU A 12 -14.96 7.12 -20.87
N PHE A 13 -14.46 8.33 -21.11
CA PHE A 13 -13.16 8.76 -20.58
C PHE A 13 -13.21 9.21 -19.11
N SER A 14 -14.35 9.66 -18.60
CA SER A 14 -14.46 10.18 -17.22
C SER A 14 -14.37 9.12 -16.12
N VAL A 15 -14.57 7.84 -16.43
CA VAL A 15 -14.53 6.75 -15.43
C VAL A 15 -13.11 6.33 -15.01
N ASN A 16 -12.05 6.83 -15.66
CA ASN A 16 -10.67 6.42 -15.41
C ASN A 16 -9.92 7.28 -14.38
N LEU A 17 -10.59 8.20 -13.69
CA LEU A 17 -9.94 9.20 -12.83
C LEU A 17 -9.91 8.84 -11.33
N LEU A 18 -10.34 7.64 -10.94
CA LEU A 18 -10.20 7.16 -9.57
C LEU A 18 -8.86 6.43 -9.40
N ALA A 19 -7.81 7.18 -9.09
CA ALA A 19 -6.54 6.60 -8.67
C ALA A 19 -6.58 6.34 -7.16
N ASP A 20 -6.41 5.08 -6.76
CA ASP A 20 -6.06 4.75 -5.38
C ASP A 20 -4.64 5.24 -5.11
N GLU A 21 -4.44 6.00 -4.04
CA GLU A 21 -3.12 6.42 -3.60
C GLU A 21 -2.38 5.21 -3.01
N ILE A 22 -1.47 4.64 -3.79
CA ILE A 22 -0.64 3.52 -3.34
C ILE A 22 0.59 4.08 -2.64
N THR A 23 0.66 3.91 -1.32
CA THR A 23 1.85 4.23 -0.53
C THR A 23 2.62 2.95 -0.18
N PHE A 24 3.94 3.02 -0.32
CA PHE A 24 4.88 1.99 0.11
C PHE A 24 5.79 2.59 1.18
N THR A 25 5.70 2.09 2.41
CA THR A 25 6.49 2.57 3.54
C THR A 25 7.30 1.44 4.14
N ALA A 26 8.51 1.76 4.62
CA ALA A 26 9.33 0.87 5.40
C ALA A 26 9.55 1.52 6.77
N SER A 27 9.28 0.77 7.84
CA SER A 27 9.41 1.22 9.22
C SER A 27 10.54 0.45 9.91
N VAL A 28 11.43 1.22 10.54
CA VAL A 28 12.62 0.75 11.26
C VAL A 28 12.97 1.80 12.33
N PRO A 29 13.61 1.43 13.45
CA PRO A 29 14.14 2.41 14.39
C PRO A 29 15.18 3.33 13.72
N GLU A 30 15.24 4.61 14.14
CA GLU A 30 16.18 5.61 13.58
C GLU A 30 17.65 5.23 13.78
N THR A 31 17.95 4.49 14.85
CA THR A 31 19.31 4.01 15.14
C THR A 31 19.21 2.61 15.73
N VAL A 32 20.11 1.75 15.28
CA VAL A 32 20.24 0.37 15.74
C VAL A 32 21.67 0.16 16.25
N ILE A 33 21.81 -0.48 17.39
CA ILE A 33 23.10 -0.79 18.01
C ILE A 33 23.52 -2.21 17.60
N VAL A 34 24.82 -2.46 17.45
CA VAL A 34 25.33 -3.81 17.16
C VAL A 34 24.87 -4.79 18.26
N GLY A 35 24.25 -5.90 17.84
CA GLY A 35 23.68 -6.91 18.75
C GLY A 35 22.24 -6.64 19.19
N GLN A 36 21.67 -5.48 18.84
CA GLN A 36 20.27 -5.18 19.13
C GLN A 36 19.36 -5.82 18.08
N GLN A 37 18.35 -6.55 18.56
CA GLN A 37 17.29 -7.07 17.70
C GLN A 37 16.26 -5.96 17.42
N PHE A 38 15.84 -5.86 16.16
CA PHE A 38 14.78 -4.97 15.75
C PHE A 38 13.91 -5.62 14.67
N LYS A 39 12.73 -5.05 14.47
CA LYS A 39 11.79 -5.48 13.45
C LYS A 39 11.80 -4.50 12.29
N LEU A 40 11.87 -5.04 11.09
CA LEU A 40 11.68 -4.31 9.84
C LEU A 40 10.26 -4.58 9.33
N GLU A 41 9.45 -3.54 9.19
CA GLU A 41 8.08 -3.66 8.68
C GLU A 41 7.96 -2.94 7.35
N TYR A 42 7.36 -3.60 6.37
CA TYR A 42 6.92 -2.95 5.14
C TYR A 42 5.42 -2.71 5.26
N THR A 43 4.89 -1.66 4.66
CA THR A 43 3.43 -1.45 4.59
C THR A 43 3.08 -0.92 3.23
N VAL A 44 2.14 -1.62 2.58
CA VAL A 44 1.63 -1.26 1.27
C VAL A 44 0.14 -1.01 1.40
N THR A 45 -0.32 0.19 1.09
CA THR A 45 -1.74 0.59 1.24
C THR A 45 -2.62 0.07 0.08
N THR A 46 -2.18 -0.97 -0.63
CA THR A 46 -3.00 -1.67 -1.63
C THR A 46 -3.10 -3.15 -1.29
N GLN A 47 -4.27 -3.73 -1.54
CA GLN A 47 -4.48 -5.19 -1.46
C GLN A 47 -4.03 -5.91 -2.73
N LYS A 48 -3.74 -5.18 -3.82
CA LYS A 48 -3.33 -5.74 -5.11
C LYS A 48 -1.81 -5.95 -5.17
N VAL A 49 -1.21 -6.49 -4.13
CA VAL A 49 0.22 -6.84 -4.14
C VAL A 49 0.38 -8.25 -4.68
N LYS A 50 1.16 -8.40 -5.76
CA LYS A 50 1.54 -9.69 -6.31
C LYS A 50 3.04 -9.87 -6.15
N ASP A 51 3.44 -11.05 -5.65
CA ASP A 51 4.83 -11.48 -5.57
C ASP A 51 5.76 -10.47 -4.85
N PHE A 52 5.40 -10.04 -3.64
CA PHE A 52 6.28 -9.19 -2.84
C PHE A 52 7.61 -9.92 -2.55
N ARG A 53 8.72 -9.28 -2.93
CA ARG A 53 10.08 -9.80 -2.69
C ARG A 53 10.84 -8.80 -1.83
N VAL A 54 11.31 -9.28 -0.68
CA VAL A 54 12.19 -8.50 0.18
C VAL A 54 13.56 -8.39 -0.49
N PRO A 55 14.16 -7.19 -0.57
CA PRO A 55 15.51 -7.03 -1.08
C PRO A 55 16.53 -7.74 -0.18
N ALA A 56 17.68 -8.13 -0.73
CA ALA A 56 18.74 -8.76 0.05
C ALA A 56 19.31 -7.76 1.08
N ILE A 57 19.08 -8.02 2.38
CA ILE A 57 19.60 -7.21 3.48
C ILE A 57 21.01 -7.70 3.81
N LYS A 58 22.01 -6.83 3.64
CA LYS A 58 23.41 -7.13 3.97
C LYS A 58 23.78 -6.51 5.32
N GLY A 59 24.66 -7.18 6.07
CA GLY A 59 25.16 -6.67 7.36
C GLY A 59 24.21 -6.86 8.54
N PHE A 60 23.13 -7.63 8.36
CA PHE A 60 22.20 -8.00 9.42
C PHE A 60 21.91 -9.50 9.35
N ASP A 61 21.81 -10.13 10.52
CA ASP A 61 21.36 -11.50 10.62
C ASP A 61 19.83 -11.53 10.71
N ILE A 62 19.19 -12.25 9.79
CA ILE A 62 17.74 -12.41 9.78
C ILE A 62 17.37 -13.51 10.78
N LEU A 63 16.70 -13.12 11.86
CA LEU A 63 16.30 -14.05 12.92
C LEU A 63 14.94 -14.72 12.63
N MET A 64 14.06 -14.07 11.87
CA MET A 64 12.72 -14.57 11.53
C MET A 64 12.12 -13.81 10.32
N GLY A 65 11.23 -14.46 9.57
CA GLY A 65 10.42 -13.86 8.50
C GLY A 65 10.80 -14.34 7.10
N PRO A 66 10.21 -13.77 6.03
CA PRO A 66 9.19 -12.72 6.02
C PRO A 66 7.80 -13.24 6.44
N ASN A 67 7.08 -12.46 7.25
CA ASN A 67 5.68 -12.73 7.59
C ASN A 67 4.81 -11.68 6.92
N SER A 68 3.74 -12.09 6.26
CA SER A 68 2.81 -11.17 5.58
C SER A 68 1.46 -11.13 6.30
N ARG A 69 0.90 -9.93 6.47
CA ARG A 69 -0.43 -9.73 7.05
C ARG A 69 -1.25 -8.77 6.20
N VAL A 70 -2.40 -9.23 5.72
CA VAL A 70 -3.40 -8.38 5.05
C VAL A 70 -4.30 -7.73 6.11
N PHE A 71 -4.62 -6.44 5.95
CA PHE A 71 -5.55 -5.72 6.80
C PHE A 71 -6.57 -4.88 5.99
N ASP A 72 -7.76 -4.72 6.57
CA ASP A 72 -8.83 -3.85 6.07
C ASP A 72 -9.45 -3.15 7.28
N ASN A 73 -9.25 -1.84 7.38
CA ASN A 73 -9.74 -1.03 8.48
C ASN A 73 -10.70 0.03 7.94
N GLN A 74 -11.92 0.07 8.48
CA GLN A 74 -12.94 1.06 8.13
C GLN A 74 -13.18 1.96 9.34
N GLN A 75 -12.92 3.25 9.18
CA GLN A 75 -13.11 4.25 10.22
C GLN A 75 -14.23 5.20 9.80
N TRP A 76 -15.16 5.44 10.73
CA TRP A 76 -16.25 6.40 10.56
C TRP A 76 -16.07 7.54 11.57
N TYR A 77 -15.74 8.73 11.08
CA TYR A 77 -15.55 9.93 11.90
C TYR A 77 -16.37 11.09 11.35
N ASN A 78 -17.32 11.59 12.15
CA ASN A 78 -18.20 12.72 11.80
C ASN A 78 -18.84 12.63 10.40
N GLY A 79 -19.39 11.47 10.05
CA GLY A 79 -20.01 11.22 8.74
C GLY A 79 -19.04 10.98 7.58
N LYS A 80 -17.72 11.13 7.79
CA LYS A 80 -16.69 10.77 6.81
C LYS A 80 -16.25 9.33 7.01
N VAL A 81 -16.32 8.55 5.93
CA VAL A 81 -15.80 7.18 5.87
C VAL A 81 -14.38 7.22 5.33
N THR A 82 -13.42 6.77 6.13
CA THR A 82 -12.05 6.51 5.68
C THR A 82 -11.81 5.01 5.73
N ARG A 83 -11.45 4.41 4.61
CA ARG A 83 -11.08 3.00 4.52
C ARG A 83 -9.59 2.90 4.21
N THR A 84 -8.85 2.19 5.06
CA THR A 84 -7.43 1.92 4.87
C THR A 84 -7.24 0.43 4.74
N THR A 85 -6.81 -0.01 3.56
CA THR A 85 -6.52 -1.40 3.27
C THR A 85 -5.05 -1.57 2.95
N GLY A 86 -4.43 -2.67 3.33
CA GLY A 86 -3.04 -2.88 3.00
C GLY A 86 -2.48 -4.23 3.38
N ILE A 87 -1.20 -4.39 3.13
CA ILE A 87 -0.40 -5.59 3.45
C ILE A 87 0.85 -5.12 4.18
N THR A 88 1.12 -5.75 5.33
CA THR A 88 2.36 -5.59 6.11
C THR A 88 3.25 -6.80 5.91
#